data_AF-A0A3A0A9T7-F1
#
_entry.id   AF-A0A3A0A9T7-F1
#
_cell.length_a   1.000
_cell.length_b   1.000
_cell.length_c   1.000
_cell.angle_alpha   90.00
_cell.angle_beta   90.00
_cell.angle_gamma   90.00
#
_symmetry.space_group_name_H-M   'P 1'
#
loop_
_entity.id
_entity.type
_entity.pdbx_description
1 polymer ?
#
loop_
_entity_poly.entity_id
_entity_poly.type
_entity_poly.pdbx_seq_one_letter_code
_entity_poly.pdbx_strand_id
1 'polypeptide(L)'
;MHLITPVASLAALSLFEQRLLIFWLPKYCSLELNPIERFWRHFKDNICVNKLFPCLDDLIRAADRQLHRQNDFDHAKRFALVKD
;
A
#
# COMPACT_ATOMS: atom_id res chain seq x y z
N MET A 1 -1.36 -23.12 -11.08
CA MET A 1 -1.29 -21.65 -11.06
C MET A 1 -0.06 -21.21 -11.84
N HIS A 2 -0.19 -20.77 -13.10
CA HIS A 2 0.96 -20.29 -13.88
C HIS A 2 1.38 -18.91 -13.35
N LEU A 3 2.41 -18.89 -12.52
CA LEU A 3 3.10 -17.66 -12.13
C LEU A 3 3.76 -17.09 -13.40
N ILE A 4 3.35 -15.90 -13.84
CA ILE A 4 4.05 -15.17 -14.93
C ILE A 4 5.25 -14.44 -14.33
N THR A 5 6.07 -15.13 -13.54
CA THR A 5 7.26 -14.48 -12.97
C THR A 5 8.44 -14.75 -13.91
N PRO A 6 9.09 -13.72 -14.47
CA PRO A 6 10.26 -13.93 -15.31
C PRO A 6 11.36 -14.72 -14.59
N VAL A 7 12.09 -15.56 -15.34
CA VAL A 7 13.18 -16.39 -14.79
C VAL A 7 14.23 -15.55 -14.07
N ALA A 8 14.55 -14.36 -14.59
CA ALA A 8 15.47 -13.42 -13.96
C ALA A 8 14.98 -12.96 -12.58
N SER A 9 13.67 -12.74 -12.41
CA SER A 9 13.09 -12.34 -11.13
C SER A 9 13.14 -13.49 -10.12
N LEU A 10 12.88 -14.74 -10.55
CA LEU A 10 13.01 -15.91 -9.69
C LEU A 10 14.47 -16.14 -9.24
N ALA A 11 15.44 -15.99 -10.15
CA ALA A 11 16.86 -16.08 -9.84
C ALA A 11 17.34 -14.97 -8.89
N ALA A 12 16.81 -13.76 -9.00
CA ALA A 12 17.12 -12.69 -8.06
C ALA A 12 16.52 -12.98 -6.67
N LEU A 13 15.29 -13.50 -6.62
CA LEU A 13 14.61 -13.80 -5.36
C LEU A 13 15.26 -14.98 -4.61
N SER A 14 15.82 -15.97 -5.32
CA SER A 14 16.50 -17.11 -4.67
C SER A 14 17.75 -16.70 -3.90
N LEU A 15 18.43 -15.62 -4.30
CA LEU A 15 19.57 -15.07 -3.53
C LEU A 15 19.19 -14.58 -2.14
N PHE A 16 17.90 -14.31 -1.89
CA PHE A 16 17.38 -13.76 -0.65
C PHE A 16 16.33 -14.66 0.01
N GLU A 17 16.21 -15.91 -0.42
CA GLU A 17 15.18 -16.84 0.03
C GLU A 17 15.16 -17.02 1.57
N GLN A 18 16.32 -16.95 2.22
CA GLN A 18 16.42 -17.06 3.68
C GLN A 18 15.95 -15.82 4.46
N ARG A 19 15.72 -14.69 3.78
CA ARG A 19 15.41 -13.40 4.41
C ARG A 19 14.09 -12.78 3.94
N LEU A 20 13.49 -13.33 2.89
CA LEU A 20 12.27 -12.80 2.28
C LEU A 20 11.17 -13.86 2.31
N LEU A 21 9.98 -13.44 2.75
CA LEU A 21 8.76 -14.18 2.56
C LEU A 21 8.02 -13.60 1.36
N ILE A 22 7.79 -14.42 0.33
CA ILE A 22 7.19 -13.98 -0.94
C ILE A 22 5.74 -14.45 -1.00
N PHE A 23 4.83 -13.50 -1.17
CA PHE A 23 3.41 -13.76 -1.42
C PHE A 23 3.10 -13.56 -2.90
N TRP A 24 2.77 -14.66 -3.59
CA TRP A 24 2.32 -14.61 -4.97
C TRP A 24 0.82 -14.36 -5.01
N LEU A 25 0.41 -13.22 -5.56
CA LEU A 25 -1.00 -12.90 -5.74
C LEU A 25 -1.53 -13.42 -7.08
N PRO A 26 -2.78 -13.89 -7.14
CA PRO A 26 -3.46 -14.19 -8.40
C PRO A 26 -3.50 -12.96 -9.33
N LYS A 27 -3.51 -13.21 -10.64
CA LYS A 27 -3.64 -12.13 -11.64
C LYS A 27 -4.92 -11.33 -11.39
N TYR A 28 -4.83 -10.02 -11.56
CA TYR A 28 -5.94 -9.07 -11.44
C TYR A 28 -6.56 -8.94 -10.04
N CYS A 29 -6.05 -9.63 -9.03
CA CYS A 29 -6.56 -9.55 -7.65
C CYS A 29 -5.79 -8.56 -6.76
N SER A 30 -4.92 -7.71 -7.34
CA SER A 30 -4.10 -6.76 -6.57
C SER A 30 -4.94 -5.86 -5.67
N LEU A 31 -6.10 -5.40 -6.14
CA LEU A 31 -6.91 -4.46 -5.36
C LEU A 31 -7.56 -5.08 -4.12
N GLU A 32 -7.88 -6.37 -4.17
CA GLU A 32 -8.58 -7.07 -3.07
C GLU A 32 -7.60 -7.75 -2.12
N LEU A 33 -6.50 -8.30 -2.67
CA LEU A 33 -5.58 -9.14 -1.92
C LEU A 33 -4.27 -8.44 -1.56
N ASN A 34 -3.86 -7.38 -2.25
CA ASN A 34 -2.64 -6.64 -1.89
C ASN A 34 -2.96 -5.63 -0.78
N PRO A 35 -2.44 -5.81 0.46
CA PRO A 35 -2.66 -4.86 1.54
C PRO A 35 -2.15 -3.45 1.22
N ILE A 36 -1.09 -3.36 0.41
CA ILE A 36 -0.49 -2.09 -0.01
C ILE A 36 -1.46 -1.30 -0.88
N GLU A 37 -2.13 -1.94 -1.84
CA GLU A 37 -3.13 -1.29 -2.70
C GLU A 37 -4.36 -0.83 -1.90
N ARG A 38 -4.80 -1.66 -0.94
CA ARG A 38 -5.88 -1.30 -0.02
C ARG A 38 -5.52 -0.08 0.82
N PHE A 39 -4.29 -0.03 1.33
CA PHE A 39 -3.77 1.13 2.04
C PHE A 39 -3.74 2.37 1.14
N TRP A 40 -3.23 2.26 -0.10
CA TRP A 40 -3.17 3.40 -1.03
C TRP A 40 -4.54 3.97 -1.37
N ARG A 41 -5.57 3.11 -1.51
CA ARG A 41 -6.96 3.56 -1.64
C ARG A 41 -7.38 4.37 -0.41
N HIS A 42 -7.27 3.79 0.78
CA HIS A 42 -7.63 4.47 2.04
C HIS A 42 -6.90 5.80 2.20
N PHE A 43 -5.61 5.83 1.88
CA PHE A 43 -4.78 7.02 1.94
C PHE A 43 -5.30 8.13 1.00
N LYS A 44 -5.52 7.80 -0.28
CA LYS A 44 -6.07 8.74 -1.27
C LYS A 44 -7.45 9.24 -0.88
N ASP A 45 -8.33 8.37 -0.40
CA ASP A 45 -9.68 8.75 0.03
C ASP A 45 -9.60 9.75 1.19
N ASN A 46 -8.65 9.60 2.11
CA ASN A 46 -8.50 10.52 3.24
C ASN A 46 -7.89 11.88 2.87
N ILE A 47 -7.08 11.95 1.81
CA ILE A 47 -6.36 13.18 1.40
C ILE A 47 -7.11 13.93 0.32
N CYS A 48 -7.67 13.23 -0.66
CA CYS A 48 -8.13 13.81 -1.92
C CYS A 48 -9.66 13.89 -2.02
N VAL A 49 -10.42 13.14 -1.22
CA VAL A 49 -11.89 13.17 -1.32
C VAL A 49 -12.40 14.59 -1.04
N ASN A 50 -13.12 15.16 -2.01
CA ASN A 50 -13.73 16.49 -1.94
C ASN A 50 -12.76 17.61 -1.54
N LYS A 51 -11.48 17.51 -1.95
CA LYS A 51 -10.45 18.49 -1.62
C LYS A 51 -9.71 18.93 -2.87
N LEU A 52 -9.56 20.24 -3.01
CA LEU A 52 -8.69 20.88 -3.99
C LEU A 52 -7.58 21.59 -3.23
N PHE A 53 -6.33 21.35 -3.63
CA PHE A 53 -5.17 21.98 -3.03
C PHE A 53 -4.71 23.17 -3.88
N PRO A 54 -4.32 24.31 -3.27
CA PRO A 54 -3.84 25.49 -4.00
C PRO A 54 -2.58 25.22 -4.82
N CYS A 55 -1.69 24.36 -4.31
CA CYS A 55 -0.47 23.94 -5.00
C CYS A 55 -0.07 22.51 -4.61
N LEU A 56 0.94 21.98 -5.30
CA LEU A 56 1.46 20.64 -5.06
C LEU A 56 2.06 20.48 -3.66
N ASP A 57 2.73 21.52 -3.14
CA ASP A 57 3.34 21.47 -1.81
C ASP A 57 2.29 21.27 -0.70
N ASP A 58 1.10 21.83 -0.86
CA ASP A 58 0.01 21.64 0.10
C ASP A 58 -0.53 20.21 0.08
N LEU A 59 -0.61 19.60 -1.11
CA LEU A 59 -0.94 18.19 -1.25
C LEU A 59 0.12 17.30 -0.59
N ILE A 60 1.40 17.57 -0.82
CA ILE A 60 2.52 16.82 -0.21
C ILE A 60 2.44 16.92 1.32
N ARG A 61 2.25 18.12 1.88
CA ARG A 61 2.09 18.30 3.32
C ARG A 61 0.86 17.57 3.87
N ALA A 62 -0.25 17.55 3.13
CA ALA A 62 -1.44 16.81 3.54
C ALA A 62 -1.23 15.30 3.53
N ALA A 63 -0.50 14.80 2.52
CA ALA A 63 -0.10 13.40 2.41
C ALA A 63 0.83 12.99 3.56
N ASP A 64 1.85 13.80 3.84
CA ASP A 64 2.80 13.55 4.92
C ASP A 64 2.12 13.50 6.29
N ARG A 65 1.22 14.46 6.58
CA ARG A 65 0.41 14.42 7.80
C ARG A 65 -0.45 13.15 7.89
N GLN A 66 -1.01 12.67 6.78
CA GLN A 66 -1.79 11.44 6.80
C GLN A 66 -0.95 10.19 7.01
N LEU A 67 0.29 10.16 6.50
CA LEU A 67 1.23 9.08 6.77
C LEU A 67 1.59 9.04 8.25
N HIS A 68 1.93 10.19 8.84
CA HIS A 68 2.29 10.28 10.27
C HIS A 68 1.15 9.81 11.19
N ARG A 69 -0.11 10.07 10.82
CA ARG A 69 -1.29 9.57 11.57
C ARG A 69 -1.40 8.06 11.61
N GLN A 70 -0.75 7.33 10.70
CA GLN A 70 -0.76 5.86 10.73
C GLN A 70 0.13 5.28 11.84
N ASN A 71 1.05 6.09 12.37
CA ASN A 71 1.91 5.74 13.50
C ASN A 71 1.24 5.96 14.86
N ASP A 72 0.08 6.65 14.89
CA ASP A 72 -0.75 6.81 16.08
C ASP A 72 -1.79 5.69 16.10
N PHE A 73 -1.64 4.76 17.05
CA PHE A 73 -2.44 3.54 17.10
C PHE A 73 -3.92 3.81 17.37
N ASP A 74 -4.24 4.92 18.02
CA ASP A 74 -5.59 5.32 18.44
C ASP A 74 -6.24 6.30 17.44
N HIS A 75 -5.52 6.71 16.40
CA HIS A 75 -6.03 7.68 15.44
C HIS A 75 -7.18 7.09 14.62
N ALA A 76 -8.36 7.73 14.64
CA ALA A 76 -9.58 7.25 13.98
C ALA A 76 -9.46 7.01 12.45
N LYS A 77 -8.45 7.60 11.81
CA LYS A 77 -8.16 7.45 10.36
C LYS A 77 -6.99 6.51 10.08
N ARG A 78 -6.52 5.78 11.09
CA ARG A 78 -5.55 4.71 10.91
C ARG A 78 -6.16 3.60 10.05
N PHE A 79 -5.36 3.07 9.15
CA PHE A 79 -5.74 1.95 8.31
C PHE A 79 -5.74 0.67 9.14
N ALA A 80 -6.82 -0.11 9.02
CA ALA A 80 -6.94 -1.44 9.58
C ALA A 80 -7.52 -2.38 8.51
N LEU A 81 -6.94 -3.58 8.40
CA LEU A 81 -7.38 -4.59 7.42
C LEU A 81 -8.71 -5.24 7.81
N VAL A 82 -8.93 -5.37 9.11
CA VAL A 82 -10.17 -5.76 9.77
C VAL A 82 -10.52 -4.60 10.68
N LYS A 83 -11.71 -4.02 10.51
CA LYS A 83 -12.24 -3.08 11.50
C LYS A 83 -12.94 -3.91 12.56
N ASP A 84 -12.63 -3.67 13.82
CA ASP A 84 -13.38 -4.21 14.96
C ASP A 84 -14.84 -3.71 14.95
#